data_AF-A0A9E6RQG2-F1
#
_entry.id   AF-A0A9E6RQG2-F1
#
_cell.length_a   1.000
_cell.length_b   1.000
_cell.length_c   1.000
_cell.angle_alpha   90.00
_cell.angle_beta   90.00
_cell.angle_gamma   90.00
#
_symmetry.space_group_name_H-M   'P 1'
#
loop_
_entity.id
_entity.type
_entity.pdbx_description
1 polymer ?
#
loop_
_entity_poly.entity_id
_entity_poly.type
_entity_poly.pdbx_seq_one_letter_code
_entity_poly.pdbx_strand_id
1 'polypeptide(L)'
;MAHLKHAAVAGALLLLAAGANAQAINTTTPEYLANGWTAEMRQWMYQFDQGARIVPLLWYQALERPGSTEGFGADGLARFRYLPQAASSGNPRGLPVGFTIGKNGSTDWLGMNCNACHTGRIEVGQRVLQIDGMPGMGDLFGFISELSQALDATLADPARFQRFQRKVGGSPATLRRDVQRFADSFRLFVQQSTPTVAHWGPGRTDAFNMIFNRVGAIDLATPANAVTPNAPVSYPFVWSTNVQEVVQWPGIAPNVLGVERLARNVGQTLGVFGQVPGMASKAAFQRLDYTSTVQLVNLIAADGLIGKLQPPKWPLELDRDAVTRGAAVWTSAGCGSCHTNWNGSNLQPLKVAITPVGEVGTDPLNATQPAQRTLATAALQGSPVFPIYPFKTYGASASAVELTAATAAHIIVKQLTSGRALTPAERQLLSWSIGTDDVIEQLIRDARYVAARVFSRRDDPPAAPGYKAGPLNGIWATGPYLHNGSVPTLWQLLTPSQRPAVFWTGSRELDPVGVGLRHDQQPGTFRFDTSLAGNRNTGHTYGSDLSDAQKRDLIEYMKSL
;
A
#
# COMPACT_ATOMS: atom_id res chain seq x y z
N MET A 1 75.86 26.29 26.85
CA MET A 1 76.60 26.12 25.58
C MET A 1 76.90 24.65 25.41
N ALA A 2 76.81 23.99 24.28
CA ALA A 2 75.99 24.12 23.09
C ALA A 2 76.19 22.80 22.31
N HIS A 3 75.11 22.22 21.79
CA HIS A 3 75.05 21.22 20.70
C HIS A 3 75.66 19.81 20.98
N LEU A 4 75.27 18.70 20.34
CA LEU A 4 74.65 18.44 19.03
C LEU A 4 74.02 17.02 19.01
N LYS A 5 72.74 16.94 18.59
CA LYS A 5 72.02 15.92 17.78
C LYS A 5 72.23 14.40 18.01
N HIS A 6 71.15 13.74 18.44
CA HIS A 6 70.69 12.46 17.87
C HIS A 6 69.18 12.55 17.64
N ALA A 7 68.75 12.40 16.38
CA ALA A 7 67.35 12.31 15.99
C ALA A 7 67.06 10.83 15.68
N ALA A 8 66.14 10.21 16.43
CA ALA A 8 65.62 8.89 16.16
C ALA A 8 64.17 9.02 15.65
N VAL A 9 63.94 8.47 14.47
CA VAL A 9 62.64 8.39 13.78
C VAL A 9 61.84 7.27 14.42
N ALA A 10 60.67 7.58 14.99
CA ALA A 10 59.67 6.60 15.40
C ALA A 10 58.46 6.70 14.46
N GLY A 11 58.23 5.65 13.67
CA GLY A 11 57.09 5.52 12.79
C GLY A 11 55.79 5.33 13.57
N ALA A 12 54.81 6.20 13.33
CA ALA A 12 53.45 6.05 13.81
C ALA A 12 52.59 5.37 12.74
N LEU A 13 52.04 4.20 13.05
CA LEU A 13 50.98 3.57 12.26
C LEU A 13 49.71 4.43 12.32
N LEU A 14 49.27 4.91 11.16
CA LEU A 14 47.94 5.47 10.93
C LEU A 14 46.95 4.33 10.62
N LEU A 15 46.14 3.94 11.61
CA LEU A 15 44.92 3.16 11.40
C LEU A 15 43.81 4.12 10.95
N LEU A 16 43.54 4.13 9.65
CA LEU A 16 42.35 4.75 9.06
C LEU A 16 41.11 3.92 9.44
N ALA A 17 40.37 4.37 10.46
CA ALA A 17 39.02 3.89 10.72
C ALA A 17 38.08 4.43 9.64
N ALA A 18 37.72 3.59 8.67
CA ALA A 18 36.63 3.86 7.76
C ALA A 18 35.30 3.77 8.54
N GLY A 19 34.72 4.93 8.87
CA GLY A 19 33.40 5.04 9.48
C GLY A 19 32.32 4.65 8.47
N ALA A 20 31.79 3.44 8.58
CA ALA A 20 30.50 3.08 8.00
C ALA A 20 29.41 3.63 8.92
N ASN A 21 28.75 4.73 8.51
CA ASN A 21 27.47 5.15 9.06
C ASN A 21 26.37 4.16 8.60
N ALA A 22 26.39 2.96 9.16
CA ALA A 22 25.18 2.14 9.21
C ALA A 22 24.31 2.74 10.32
N GLN A 23 23.18 3.35 9.96
CA GLN A 23 22.17 3.73 10.95
C GLN A 23 21.87 2.51 11.81
N ALA A 24 22.18 2.61 13.12
CA ALA A 24 21.85 1.56 14.06
C ALA A 24 20.35 1.29 13.96
N ILE A 25 19.97 0.08 13.57
CA ILE A 25 18.59 -0.39 13.65
C ILE A 25 18.22 -0.24 15.12
N ASN A 26 17.34 0.71 15.44
CA ASN A 26 16.89 0.91 16.81
C ASN A 26 16.24 -0.39 17.29
N THR A 27 16.97 -1.15 18.12
CA THR A 27 16.63 -2.50 18.61
C THR A 27 15.56 -2.49 19.69
N THR A 28 14.98 -1.33 19.99
CA THR A 28 13.90 -1.20 20.96
C THR A 28 12.67 -1.96 20.45
N THR A 29 12.26 -2.99 21.18
CA THR A 29 10.98 -3.68 20.94
C THR A 29 9.87 -2.64 20.92
N PRO A 30 9.10 -2.50 19.82
CA PRO A 30 8.06 -1.49 19.74
C PRO A 30 6.93 -1.82 20.71
N GLU A 31 6.30 -0.77 21.23
CA GLU A 31 5.05 -0.85 21.97
C GLU A 31 3.88 -0.98 20.98
N TYR A 32 2.92 -1.85 21.29
CA TYR A 32 1.68 -1.99 20.52
C TYR A 32 0.51 -1.45 21.36
N LEU A 33 -0.21 -0.47 20.82
CA LEU A 33 -1.44 0.02 21.44
C LEU A 33 -2.56 -1.02 21.27
N ALA A 34 -3.47 -1.10 22.26
CA ALA A 34 -4.64 -1.96 22.15
C ALA A 34 -5.52 -1.53 20.96
N ASN A 35 -5.69 -2.43 20.00
CA ASN A 35 -6.38 -2.15 18.74
C ASN A 35 -7.31 -3.31 18.28
N GLY A 36 -7.72 -4.18 19.20
CA GLY A 36 -8.57 -5.34 18.91
C GLY A 36 -7.84 -6.56 18.33
N TRP A 37 -6.58 -6.44 17.90
CA TRP A 37 -5.78 -7.58 17.47
C TRP A 37 -4.98 -8.21 18.61
N THR A 38 -5.07 -9.53 18.72
CA THR A 38 -4.14 -10.33 19.54
C THR A 38 -2.76 -10.38 18.87
N ALA A 39 -1.74 -10.80 19.63
CA ALA A 39 -0.41 -11.03 19.07
C ALA A 39 -0.43 -12.07 17.92
N GLU A 40 -1.27 -13.10 18.02
CA GLU A 40 -1.47 -14.11 16.97
C GLU A 40 -2.08 -13.51 15.70
N MET A 41 -3.16 -12.73 15.84
CA MET A 41 -3.79 -12.04 14.70
C MET A 41 -2.79 -11.15 13.96
N ARG A 42 -2.02 -10.36 14.71
CA ARG A 42 -0.99 -9.48 14.17
C ARG A 42 0.10 -10.26 13.44
N GLN A 43 0.63 -11.32 14.05
CA GLN A 43 1.67 -12.16 13.44
C GLN A 43 1.20 -12.83 12.16
N TRP A 44 -0.06 -13.29 12.10
CA TRP A 44 -0.64 -13.83 10.88
C TRP A 44 -0.82 -12.74 9.81
N MET A 45 -1.36 -11.58 10.18
CA MET A 45 -1.57 -10.45 9.27
C MET A 45 -0.26 -9.99 8.62
N TYR A 46 0.83 -9.95 9.39
CA TYR A 46 2.14 -9.57 8.84
C TYR A 46 2.70 -10.55 7.80
N GLN A 47 2.15 -11.76 7.67
CA GLN A 47 2.80 -12.85 6.94
C GLN A 47 1.92 -13.60 5.95
N PHE A 48 0.60 -13.38 5.94
CA PHE A 48 -0.27 -14.11 5.03
C PHE A 48 0.10 -13.84 3.56
N ASP A 49 0.17 -14.91 2.77
CA ASP A 49 0.36 -14.81 1.32
C ASP A 49 -0.94 -14.34 0.67
N GLN A 50 -0.95 -13.14 0.09
CA GLN A 50 -2.08 -12.63 -0.70
C GLN A 50 -2.04 -13.08 -2.17
N GLY A 51 -0.93 -13.66 -2.63
CA GLY A 51 -0.71 -14.03 -4.03
C GLY A 51 0.31 -13.18 -4.78
N ALA A 52 1.02 -12.28 -4.08
CA ALA A 52 2.08 -11.45 -4.66
C ALA A 52 3.34 -12.27 -4.97
N ARG A 53 3.91 -12.11 -6.16
CA ARG A 53 5.13 -12.81 -6.61
C ARG A 53 6.14 -11.80 -7.12
N ILE A 54 6.94 -11.24 -6.20
CA ILE A 54 7.91 -10.18 -6.52
C ILE A 54 9.10 -10.79 -7.28
N VAL A 55 9.78 -11.76 -6.66
CA VAL A 55 10.99 -12.41 -7.19
C VAL A 55 11.15 -13.79 -6.53
N PRO A 56 11.73 -14.81 -7.20
CA PRO A 56 12.03 -16.08 -6.54
C PRO A 56 12.89 -15.85 -5.28
N LEU A 57 12.52 -16.50 -4.17
CA LEU A 57 13.10 -16.20 -2.86
C LEU A 57 14.62 -16.47 -2.84
N LEU A 58 15.07 -17.57 -3.45
CA LEU A 58 16.49 -17.90 -3.55
C LEU A 58 17.26 -16.86 -4.36
N TRP A 59 16.63 -16.24 -5.37
CA TRP A 59 17.27 -15.18 -6.15
C TRP A 59 17.43 -13.93 -5.31
N TYR A 60 16.38 -13.50 -4.60
CA TYR A 60 16.46 -12.38 -3.65
C TYR A 60 17.59 -12.55 -2.63
N GLN A 61 17.74 -13.76 -2.06
CA GLN A 61 18.81 -14.08 -1.12
C GLN A 61 20.21 -14.10 -1.76
N ALA A 62 20.28 -14.42 -3.05
CA ALA A 62 21.54 -14.49 -3.79
C ALA A 62 22.01 -13.13 -4.33
N LEU A 63 21.06 -12.22 -4.60
CA LEU A 63 21.32 -10.89 -5.15
C LEU A 63 22.17 -10.04 -4.21
N GLU A 64 23.03 -9.24 -4.83
CA GLU A 64 23.83 -8.20 -4.17
C GLU A 64 23.19 -6.82 -4.47
N ARG A 65 23.55 -5.78 -3.72
CA ARG A 65 23.14 -4.40 -4.05
C ARG A 65 23.88 -3.90 -5.31
N PRO A 66 23.32 -2.98 -6.10
CA PRO A 66 24.07 -2.35 -7.19
C PRO A 66 25.36 -1.70 -6.66
N GLY A 67 26.49 -1.92 -7.34
CA GLY A 67 27.78 -1.33 -6.94
C GLY A 67 28.42 -1.86 -5.63
N SER A 68 27.84 -2.88 -4.99
CA SER A 68 28.34 -3.47 -3.74
C SER A 68 28.27 -4.99 -3.78
N THR A 69 29.04 -5.68 -2.92
CA THR A 69 28.94 -7.13 -2.67
C THR A 69 28.01 -7.48 -1.50
N GLU A 70 27.46 -6.48 -0.82
CA GLU A 70 26.48 -6.68 0.25
C GLU A 70 25.19 -7.29 -0.31
N GLY A 71 24.60 -8.24 0.41
CA GLY A 71 23.33 -8.86 0.01
C GLY A 71 22.21 -7.83 -0.11
N PHE A 72 21.34 -8.00 -1.12
CA PHE A 72 20.28 -7.02 -1.41
C PHE A 72 19.36 -6.75 -0.22
N GLY A 73 19.06 -7.79 0.58
CA GLY A 73 18.23 -7.73 1.78
C GLY A 73 18.99 -7.62 3.11
N ALA A 74 20.30 -7.36 3.12
CA ALA A 74 21.14 -7.46 4.32
C ALA A 74 20.75 -6.49 5.47
N ASP A 75 20.15 -5.34 5.12
CA ASP A 75 19.61 -4.33 6.04
C ASP A 75 18.15 -4.57 6.41
N GLY A 76 17.57 -5.73 6.06
CA GLY A 76 16.15 -5.99 6.23
C GLY A 76 15.27 -4.98 5.46
N LEU A 77 15.79 -4.42 4.35
CA LEU A 77 15.12 -3.39 3.56
C LEU A 77 14.82 -2.08 4.33
N ALA A 78 15.52 -1.82 5.44
CA ALA A 78 15.35 -0.61 6.23
C ALA A 78 15.66 0.67 5.43
N ARG A 79 16.51 0.61 4.40
CA ARG A 79 16.74 1.73 3.47
C ARG A 79 15.50 2.17 2.70
N PHE A 80 14.55 1.25 2.49
CA PHE A 80 13.22 1.53 1.94
C PHE A 80 12.16 1.70 3.03
N ARG A 81 12.59 1.87 4.28
CA ARG A 81 11.76 2.20 5.45
C ARG A 81 10.74 1.12 5.84
N TYR A 82 10.87 -0.09 5.32
CA TYR A 82 10.11 -1.23 5.80
C TYR A 82 10.50 -1.61 7.22
N LEU A 83 9.53 -2.08 8.00
CA LEU A 83 9.70 -2.30 9.43
C LEU A 83 10.35 -3.67 9.69
N PRO A 84 11.46 -3.75 10.44
CA PRO A 84 12.12 -5.01 10.71
C PRO A 84 11.27 -5.90 11.63
N GLN A 85 11.40 -7.21 11.46
CA GLN A 85 10.85 -8.22 12.36
C GLN A 85 11.92 -9.24 12.75
N ALA A 86 11.88 -9.70 14.00
CA ALA A 86 12.67 -10.84 14.41
C ALA A 86 12.15 -12.13 13.75
N ALA A 87 13.03 -13.11 13.56
CA ALA A 87 12.62 -14.43 13.10
C ALA A 87 11.67 -15.08 14.10
N SER A 88 10.66 -15.79 13.60
CA SER A 88 9.66 -16.51 14.39
C SER A 88 9.26 -17.82 13.70
N SER A 89 8.42 -18.64 14.32
CA SER A 89 7.89 -19.86 13.69
C SER A 89 7.11 -19.55 12.40
N GLY A 90 6.35 -18.44 12.39
CA GLY A 90 5.67 -17.95 11.20
C GLY A 90 6.62 -17.24 10.22
N ASN A 91 7.65 -16.54 10.75
CA ASN A 91 8.63 -15.77 9.98
C ASN A 91 10.06 -16.34 10.12
N PRO A 92 10.35 -17.56 9.67
CA PRO A 92 11.65 -18.17 9.92
C PRO A 92 12.82 -17.42 9.24
N ARG A 93 12.51 -16.50 8.32
CA ARG A 93 13.50 -15.69 7.59
C ARG A 93 13.64 -14.26 8.12
N GLY A 94 12.88 -13.86 9.15
CA GLY A 94 12.90 -12.49 9.68
C GLY A 94 12.58 -11.43 8.62
N LEU A 95 11.66 -11.73 7.69
CA LEU A 95 11.24 -10.79 6.66
C LEU A 95 10.54 -9.57 7.30
N PRO A 96 10.67 -8.36 6.72
CA PRO A 96 10.04 -7.16 7.25
C PRO A 96 8.51 -7.29 7.33
N VAL A 97 7.85 -6.43 8.11
CA VAL A 97 6.39 -6.40 8.22
C VAL A 97 5.74 -6.36 6.83
N GLY A 98 4.86 -7.32 6.57
CA GLY A 98 4.14 -7.45 5.31
C GLY A 98 4.93 -8.08 4.17
N PHE A 99 6.19 -8.48 4.34
CA PHE A 99 6.90 -9.31 3.37
C PHE A 99 6.68 -10.79 3.69
N THR A 100 6.40 -11.57 2.66
CA THR A 100 5.86 -12.93 2.83
C THR A 100 6.58 -13.93 1.94
N ILE A 101 6.38 -15.22 2.21
CA ILE A 101 6.85 -16.30 1.35
C ILE A 101 5.62 -16.98 0.75
N GLY A 102 5.41 -16.77 -0.55
CA GLY A 102 4.36 -17.44 -1.32
C GLY A 102 4.92 -18.56 -2.18
N LYS A 103 4.06 -19.46 -2.65
CA LYS A 103 4.46 -20.52 -3.60
C LYS A 103 3.92 -20.27 -4.99
N ASN A 104 4.72 -20.64 -6.00
CA ASN A 104 4.26 -20.79 -7.38
C ASN A 104 4.86 -22.10 -7.93
N GLY A 105 4.01 -23.13 -8.07
CA GLY A 105 4.48 -24.50 -8.22
C GLY A 105 5.34 -24.92 -7.02
N SER A 106 6.51 -25.48 -7.29
CA SER A 106 7.49 -25.87 -6.27
C SER A 106 8.43 -24.74 -5.82
N THR A 107 8.34 -23.56 -6.44
CA THR A 107 9.25 -22.44 -6.15
C THR A 107 8.68 -21.55 -5.06
N ASP A 108 9.50 -21.23 -4.06
CA ASP A 108 9.19 -20.20 -3.07
C ASP A 108 9.52 -18.80 -3.64
N TRP A 109 8.63 -17.86 -3.42
CA TRP A 109 8.71 -16.48 -3.91
C TRP A 109 8.68 -15.51 -2.75
N LEU A 110 9.53 -14.49 -2.83
CA LEU A 110 9.33 -13.30 -2.02
C LEU A 110 8.03 -12.62 -2.50
N GLY A 111 7.09 -12.45 -1.59
CA GLY A 111 5.86 -11.72 -1.79
C GLY A 111 5.78 -10.53 -0.84
N MET A 112 4.70 -9.77 -0.97
CA MET A 112 4.29 -8.79 0.02
C MET A 112 2.76 -8.77 0.16
N ASN A 113 2.29 -8.33 1.33
CA ASN A 113 0.89 -8.09 1.61
C ASN A 113 0.65 -6.63 2.05
N CYS A 114 -0.60 -6.29 2.30
CA CYS A 114 -1.04 -4.94 2.63
C CYS A 114 -0.30 -4.31 3.84
N ASN A 115 0.21 -5.09 4.80
CA ASN A 115 0.89 -4.54 5.98
C ASN A 115 2.23 -3.90 5.67
N ALA A 116 2.84 -4.17 4.51
CA ALA A 116 4.06 -3.47 4.08
C ALA A 116 3.80 -1.97 3.83
N CYS A 117 2.55 -1.60 3.52
CA CYS A 117 2.10 -0.24 3.30
C CYS A 117 1.21 0.30 4.43
N HIS A 118 0.50 -0.58 5.14
CA HIS A 118 -0.51 -0.24 6.15
C HIS A 118 -0.08 -0.59 7.57
N THR A 119 1.21 -0.45 7.88
CA THR A 119 1.75 -0.52 9.24
C THR A 119 2.91 0.45 9.34
N GLY A 120 3.01 1.16 10.45
CA GLY A 120 4.04 2.17 10.63
C GLY A 120 4.48 2.30 12.08
N ARG A 121 5.41 3.23 12.30
CA ARG A 121 5.93 3.57 13.63
C ARG A 121 5.86 5.05 13.88
N ILE A 122 5.49 5.43 15.09
CA ILE A 122 5.52 6.80 15.62
C ILE A 122 6.36 6.81 16.90
N GLU A 123 7.26 7.77 17.00
CA GLU A 123 8.12 8.04 18.15
C GLU A 123 7.47 9.11 19.02
N VAL A 124 7.23 8.80 20.30
CA VAL A 124 6.60 9.67 21.28
C VAL A 124 7.54 9.79 22.48
N GLY A 125 8.38 10.82 22.45
CA GLY A 125 9.53 10.91 23.36
C GLY A 125 10.46 9.70 23.16
N GLN A 126 10.65 8.90 24.21
CA GLN A 126 11.46 7.67 24.14
C GLN A 126 10.68 6.41 23.71
N ARG A 127 9.35 6.50 23.59
CA ARG A 127 8.49 5.37 23.21
C ARG A 127 8.45 5.23 21.69
N VAL A 128 8.55 4.00 21.20
CA VAL A 128 8.35 3.67 19.79
C VAL A 128 7.06 2.87 19.66
N LEU A 129 6.02 3.51 19.12
CA LEU A 129 4.72 2.88 18.92
C LEU A 129 4.66 2.27 17.53
N GLN A 130 4.40 0.97 17.41
CA GLN A 130 4.05 0.35 16.12
C GLN A 130 2.53 0.22 16.03
N ILE A 131 1.95 0.87 15.03
CA ILE A 131 0.49 0.96 14.90
C ILE A 131 0.07 0.16 13.68
N ASP A 132 -0.72 -0.89 13.92
CA ASP A 132 -1.32 -1.67 12.85
C ASP A 132 -2.40 -0.86 12.12
N GLY A 133 -2.39 -0.94 10.80
CA GLY A 133 -3.36 -0.29 9.94
C GLY A 133 -3.16 1.21 9.72
N MET A 134 -2.10 1.82 10.27
CA MET A 134 -1.74 3.21 9.96
C MET A 134 -1.10 3.32 8.57
N PRO A 135 -1.08 4.51 7.95
CA PRO A 135 -0.20 4.80 6.82
C PRO A 135 1.26 4.48 7.15
N GLY A 136 1.84 3.50 6.46
CA GLY A 136 3.25 3.15 6.58
C GLY A 136 4.15 4.12 5.81
N MET A 137 5.46 4.02 6.04
CA MET A 137 6.47 4.85 5.35
C MET A 137 7.30 4.05 4.33
N GLY A 138 6.83 2.87 3.91
CA GLY A 138 7.50 2.06 2.91
C GLY A 138 7.72 2.82 1.61
N ASP A 139 8.91 2.69 1.03
CA ASP A 139 9.27 3.25 -0.27
C ASP A 139 9.21 2.16 -1.35
N LEU A 140 8.00 1.89 -1.83
CA LEU A 140 7.76 0.86 -2.85
C LEU A 140 8.51 1.16 -4.14
N PHE A 141 8.57 2.44 -4.54
CA PHE A 141 9.26 2.86 -5.75
C PHE A 141 10.77 2.60 -5.66
N GLY A 142 11.43 3.11 -4.62
CA GLY A 142 12.85 2.85 -4.38
C GLY A 142 13.16 1.35 -4.34
N PHE A 143 12.32 0.56 -3.66
CA PHE A 143 12.50 -0.88 -3.54
C PHE A 143 12.47 -1.60 -4.90
N ILE A 144 11.44 -1.38 -5.72
CA ILE A 144 11.33 -2.08 -7.00
C ILE A 144 12.37 -1.59 -8.02
N SER A 145 12.73 -0.31 -7.97
CA SER A 145 13.75 0.25 -8.85
C SER A 145 15.13 -0.31 -8.55
N GLU A 146 15.54 -0.35 -7.28
CA GLU A 146 16.84 -0.93 -6.92
C GLU A 146 16.87 -2.44 -7.15
N LEU A 147 15.75 -3.15 -6.91
CA LEU A 147 15.66 -4.58 -7.22
C LEU A 147 15.85 -4.86 -8.72
N SER A 148 15.25 -4.03 -9.59
CA SER A 148 15.47 -4.12 -11.04
C SER A 148 16.93 -3.88 -11.40
N GLN A 149 17.56 -2.87 -10.80
CA GLN A 149 18.99 -2.57 -11.01
C GLN A 149 19.90 -3.70 -10.50
N ALA A 150 19.54 -4.35 -9.40
CA ALA A 150 20.30 -5.47 -8.84
C ALA A 150 20.29 -6.69 -9.79
N LEU A 151 19.16 -6.97 -10.44
CA LEU A 151 19.04 -8.00 -11.47
C LEU A 151 19.91 -7.65 -12.69
N ASP A 152 19.81 -6.41 -13.17
CA ASP A 152 20.57 -5.93 -14.33
C ASP A 152 22.09 -5.98 -14.06
N ALA A 153 22.54 -5.49 -12.91
CA ALA A 153 23.94 -5.56 -12.49
C ALA A 153 24.44 -7.02 -12.40
N THR A 154 23.59 -7.94 -11.92
CA THR A 154 23.93 -9.36 -11.83
C THR A 154 24.07 -10.01 -13.21
N LEU A 155 23.27 -9.60 -14.19
CA LEU A 155 23.39 -10.08 -15.56
C LEU A 155 24.60 -9.46 -16.28
N ALA A 156 24.89 -8.18 -16.04
CA ALA A 156 25.94 -7.44 -16.73
C ALA A 156 27.37 -7.87 -16.32
N ASP A 157 27.60 -8.20 -15.05
CA ASP A 157 28.92 -8.58 -14.54
C ASP A 157 29.08 -10.11 -14.45
N PRO A 158 29.99 -10.73 -15.24
CA PRO A 158 30.23 -12.18 -15.19
C PRO A 158 30.66 -12.70 -13.81
N ALA A 159 31.48 -11.96 -13.05
CA ALA A 159 31.93 -12.38 -11.74
C ALA A 159 30.80 -12.32 -10.71
N ARG A 160 29.95 -11.30 -10.80
CA ARG A 160 28.73 -11.18 -9.99
C ARG A 160 27.72 -12.28 -10.33
N PHE A 161 27.50 -12.54 -11.61
CA PHE A 161 26.65 -13.66 -12.05
C PHE A 161 27.17 -15.00 -11.52
N GLN A 162 28.48 -15.21 -11.51
CA GLN A 162 29.09 -16.42 -10.98
C GLN A 162 28.84 -16.58 -9.46
N ARG A 163 28.93 -15.50 -8.67
CA ARG A 163 28.58 -15.51 -7.24
C ARG A 163 27.10 -15.82 -7.02
N PHE A 164 26.23 -15.19 -7.81
CA PHE A 164 24.79 -15.45 -7.80
C PHE A 164 24.48 -16.91 -8.14
N GLN A 165 25.05 -17.44 -9.23
CA GLN A 165 24.87 -18.82 -9.69
C GLN A 165 25.35 -19.83 -8.66
N ARG A 166 26.46 -19.59 -7.96
CA ARG A 166 26.92 -20.48 -6.87
C ARG A 166 25.91 -20.58 -5.73
N LYS A 167 25.19 -19.50 -5.40
CA LYS A 167 24.17 -19.49 -4.36
C LYS A 167 22.85 -20.13 -4.81
N VAL A 168 22.46 -19.93 -6.07
CA VAL A 168 21.19 -20.44 -6.62
C VAL A 168 21.29 -21.89 -7.08
N GLY A 169 22.45 -22.29 -7.62
CA GLY A 169 22.67 -23.60 -8.25
C GLY A 169 22.18 -23.69 -9.70
N GLY A 170 22.31 -24.89 -10.28
CA GLY A 170 21.88 -25.17 -11.66
C GLY A 170 22.88 -24.78 -12.75
N SER A 171 22.53 -25.10 -14.00
CA SER A 171 23.36 -24.80 -15.18
C SER A 171 23.46 -23.28 -15.40
N PRO A 172 24.68 -22.71 -15.53
CA PRO A 172 24.87 -21.28 -15.76
C PRO A 172 24.10 -20.74 -16.96
N ALA A 173 24.05 -21.48 -18.08
CA ALA A 173 23.37 -21.06 -19.29
C ALA A 173 21.85 -20.98 -19.11
N THR A 174 21.26 -22.00 -18.48
CA THR A 174 19.82 -22.03 -18.19
C THR A 174 19.44 -20.96 -17.18
N LEU A 175 20.18 -20.85 -16.07
CA LEU A 175 19.91 -19.84 -15.05
C LEU A 175 20.01 -18.43 -15.62
N ARG A 176 21.02 -18.14 -16.45
CA ARG A 176 21.20 -16.82 -17.06
C ARG A 176 20.01 -16.45 -17.93
N ARG A 177 19.53 -17.38 -18.76
CA ARG A 177 18.34 -17.17 -19.60
C ARG A 177 17.08 -16.93 -18.75
N ASP A 178 16.91 -17.68 -17.66
CA ASP A 178 15.73 -17.56 -16.80
C ASP A 178 15.73 -16.23 -16.04
N VAL A 179 16.89 -15.84 -15.48
CA VAL A 179 17.07 -14.52 -14.84
C VAL A 179 16.89 -13.40 -15.84
N GLN A 180 17.40 -13.52 -17.07
CA GLN A 180 17.22 -12.51 -18.13
C GLN A 180 15.73 -12.30 -18.45
N ARG A 181 14.98 -13.38 -18.72
CA ARG A 181 13.54 -13.29 -19.01
C ARG A 181 12.75 -12.65 -17.88
N PHE A 182 13.09 -13.01 -16.64
CA PHE A 182 12.47 -12.42 -15.47
C PHE A 182 12.85 -10.94 -15.34
N ALA A 183 14.13 -10.58 -15.46
CA ALA A 183 14.60 -9.20 -15.39
C ALA A 183 13.94 -8.32 -16.45
N ASP A 184 13.76 -8.81 -17.68
CA ASP A 184 13.07 -8.07 -18.74
C ASP A 184 11.60 -7.82 -18.41
N SER A 185 10.90 -8.83 -17.89
CA SER A 185 9.50 -8.71 -17.46
C SER A 185 9.36 -7.78 -16.25
N PHE A 186 10.29 -7.87 -15.29
CA PHE A 186 10.30 -7.04 -14.09
C PHE A 186 10.65 -5.58 -14.42
N ARG A 187 11.60 -5.35 -15.35
CA ARG A 187 11.95 -4.01 -15.83
C ARG A 187 10.77 -3.34 -16.50
N LEU A 188 10.01 -4.07 -17.33
CA LEU A 188 8.77 -3.56 -17.93
C LEU A 188 7.75 -3.18 -16.84
N PHE A 189 7.56 -4.04 -15.84
CA PHE A 189 6.69 -3.74 -14.71
C PHE A 189 7.12 -2.47 -13.96
N VAL A 190 8.41 -2.33 -13.65
CA VAL A 190 8.95 -1.14 -12.98
C VAL A 190 8.72 0.10 -13.84
N GLN A 191 9.12 0.09 -15.12
CA GLN A 191 8.91 1.22 -16.04
C GLN A 191 7.45 1.67 -16.12
N GLN A 192 6.51 0.73 -16.07
CA GLN A 192 5.07 1.03 -16.11
C GLN A 192 4.47 1.30 -14.73
N SER A 193 5.20 1.12 -13.63
CA SER A 193 4.68 1.33 -12.27
C SER A 193 5.27 2.55 -11.58
N THR A 194 6.24 3.22 -12.21
CA THR A 194 7.03 4.28 -11.60
C THR A 194 6.96 5.58 -12.39
N PRO A 195 7.14 6.75 -11.73
CA PRO A 195 7.17 8.02 -12.43
C PRO A 195 8.45 8.14 -13.29
N THR A 196 8.38 8.94 -14.35
CA THR A 196 9.53 9.24 -15.22
C THR A 196 10.31 10.50 -14.84
N VAL A 197 9.76 11.32 -13.93
CA VAL A 197 10.31 12.65 -13.60
C VAL A 197 10.84 12.70 -12.17
N ALA A 198 9.96 12.67 -11.17
CA ALA A 198 10.32 12.87 -9.78
C ALA A 198 9.89 11.68 -8.91
N HIS A 199 10.77 11.29 -7.99
CA HIS A 199 10.46 10.34 -6.92
C HIS A 199 9.32 10.90 -6.06
N TRP A 200 8.31 10.09 -5.73
CA TRP A 200 7.15 10.57 -4.95
C TRP A 200 7.41 10.66 -3.45
N GLY A 201 8.46 9.99 -2.99
CA GLY A 201 8.84 9.89 -1.60
C GLY A 201 8.20 8.68 -0.91
N PRO A 202 8.64 8.38 0.32
CA PRO A 202 8.13 7.26 1.10
C PRO A 202 6.65 7.44 1.50
N GLY A 203 5.96 6.32 1.72
CA GLY A 203 4.58 6.31 2.23
C GLY A 203 3.50 6.62 1.18
N ARG A 204 3.88 6.67 -0.10
CA ARG A 204 3.00 7.10 -1.19
C ARG A 204 3.12 6.21 -2.42
N THR A 205 2.03 6.04 -3.14
CA THR A 205 2.02 5.35 -4.44
C THR A 205 0.83 5.76 -5.30
N ASP A 206 0.95 5.67 -6.62
CA ASP A 206 -0.18 5.78 -7.55
C ASP A 206 -0.76 4.38 -7.83
N ALA A 207 -1.46 3.82 -6.83
CA ALA A 207 -1.93 2.44 -6.88
C ALA A 207 -2.86 2.18 -8.06
N PHE A 208 -3.71 3.15 -8.43
CA PHE A 208 -4.66 2.97 -9.54
C PHE A 208 -3.94 2.83 -10.87
N ASN A 209 -3.04 3.76 -11.22
CA ASN A 209 -2.37 3.65 -12.50
C ASN A 209 -1.45 2.43 -12.57
N MET A 210 -0.84 2.02 -11.45
CA MET A 210 -0.12 0.75 -11.36
C MET A 210 -1.03 -0.46 -11.64
N ILE A 211 -2.20 -0.55 -11.00
CA ILE A 211 -3.17 -1.63 -11.21
C ILE A 211 -3.65 -1.65 -12.67
N PHE A 212 -4.02 -0.49 -13.21
CA PHE A 212 -4.53 -0.38 -14.57
C PHE A 212 -3.46 -0.68 -15.63
N ASN A 213 -2.20 -0.28 -15.40
CA ASN A 213 -1.08 -0.68 -16.25
C ASN A 213 -0.84 -2.19 -16.16
N ARG A 214 -0.90 -2.76 -14.95
CA ARG A 214 -0.76 -4.21 -14.76
C ARG A 214 -1.80 -4.98 -15.57
N VAL A 215 -3.08 -4.70 -15.37
CA VAL A 215 -4.17 -5.44 -16.01
C VAL A 215 -4.27 -5.08 -17.49
N GLY A 216 -4.32 -3.79 -17.81
CA GLY A 216 -4.61 -3.30 -19.15
C GLY A 216 -3.44 -3.35 -20.13
N ALA A 217 -2.19 -3.26 -19.64
CA ALA A 217 -1.02 -3.23 -20.51
C ALA A 217 -0.19 -4.51 -20.43
N ILE A 218 0.18 -4.95 -19.23
CA ILE A 218 1.07 -6.11 -19.04
C ILE A 218 0.31 -7.42 -19.25
N ASP A 219 -0.72 -7.67 -18.46
CA ASP A 219 -1.44 -8.96 -18.46
C ASP A 219 -2.31 -9.14 -19.71
N LEU A 220 -2.83 -8.04 -20.28
CA LEU A 220 -3.52 -8.02 -21.57
C LEU A 220 -2.57 -7.98 -22.78
N ALA A 221 -1.25 -7.94 -22.55
CA ALA A 221 -0.22 -7.84 -23.60
C ALA A 221 -0.49 -6.69 -24.60
N THR A 222 -0.91 -5.54 -24.08
CA THR A 222 -1.25 -4.33 -24.87
C THR A 222 -0.45 -3.12 -24.36
N PRO A 223 0.87 -3.01 -24.64
CA PRO A 223 1.73 -1.99 -24.05
C PRO A 223 1.26 -0.55 -24.26
N ALA A 224 0.54 -0.28 -25.35
CA ALA A 224 -0.03 1.05 -25.65
C ALA A 224 -1.08 1.53 -24.63
N ASN A 225 -1.62 0.65 -23.80
CA ASN A 225 -2.53 1.00 -22.71
C ASN A 225 -1.81 1.61 -21.49
N ALA A 226 -0.48 1.52 -21.42
CA ALA A 226 0.28 2.01 -20.29
C ALA A 226 0.31 3.54 -20.27
N VAL A 227 0.06 4.12 -19.10
CA VAL A 227 0.24 5.56 -18.85
C VAL A 227 1.28 5.75 -17.76
N THR A 228 2.02 6.86 -17.79
CA THR A 228 2.95 7.17 -16.70
C THR A 228 2.16 7.42 -15.42
N PRO A 229 2.39 6.65 -14.34
CA PRO A 229 1.80 6.96 -13.05
C PRO A 229 2.29 8.34 -12.57
N ASN A 230 1.36 9.20 -12.15
CA ASN A 230 1.65 10.58 -11.74
C ASN A 230 0.60 11.17 -10.78
N ALA A 231 -0.25 10.32 -10.18
CA ALA A 231 -1.24 10.69 -9.17
C ALA A 231 -0.97 10.01 -7.80
N PRO A 232 0.25 10.14 -7.23
CA PRO A 232 0.63 9.47 -5.99
C PRO A 232 -0.19 9.93 -4.78
N VAL A 233 -0.70 8.96 -4.03
CA VAL A 233 -1.45 9.18 -2.79
C VAL A 233 -0.75 8.57 -1.59
N SER A 234 -0.98 9.15 -0.42
CA SER A 234 -0.60 8.52 0.85
C SER A 234 -1.34 7.20 1.01
N TYR A 235 -0.69 6.20 1.60
CA TYR A 235 -1.40 4.98 2.00
C TYR A 235 -2.54 5.35 2.96
N PRO A 236 -3.81 4.99 2.69
CA PRO A 236 -4.88 5.26 3.64
C PRO A 236 -4.74 4.37 4.89
N PHE A 237 -5.31 4.78 6.01
CA PHE A 237 -5.49 3.86 7.13
C PHE A 237 -6.52 2.77 6.78
N VAL A 238 -6.48 1.63 7.48
CA VAL A 238 -7.39 0.47 7.19
C VAL A 238 -8.35 0.12 8.32
N TRP A 239 -8.19 0.65 9.53
CA TRP A 239 -9.22 0.51 10.57
C TRP A 239 -10.54 1.13 10.10
N SER A 240 -11.66 0.56 10.55
CA SER A 240 -13.04 0.92 10.15
C SER A 240 -13.33 0.90 8.64
N THR A 241 -12.42 0.40 7.79
CA THR A 241 -12.69 0.32 6.34
C THR A 241 -13.72 -0.75 6.00
N ASN A 242 -13.91 -1.77 6.84
CA ASN A 242 -14.90 -2.83 6.64
C ASN A 242 -16.36 -2.34 6.77
N VAL A 243 -16.59 -1.20 7.42
CA VAL A 243 -17.94 -0.62 7.58
C VAL A 243 -18.23 0.50 6.61
N GLN A 244 -17.24 1.12 5.97
CA GLN A 244 -17.47 2.19 5.00
C GLN A 244 -18.18 1.65 3.77
N GLU A 245 -19.20 2.35 3.25
CA GLU A 245 -19.92 1.92 2.03
C GLU A 245 -19.05 1.99 0.76
N VAL A 246 -18.06 2.90 0.78
CA VAL A 246 -17.04 3.08 -0.26
C VAL A 246 -15.67 3.33 0.36
N VAL A 247 -14.62 2.90 -0.33
CA VAL A 247 -13.22 3.04 0.12
C VAL A 247 -12.30 3.55 -1.00
N GLN A 248 -11.00 3.66 -0.70
CA GLN A 248 -9.97 4.36 -1.48
C GLN A 248 -10.21 5.88 -1.48
N TRP A 249 -9.18 6.68 -1.75
CA TRP A 249 -9.31 8.15 -1.66
C TRP A 249 -10.44 8.72 -2.53
N PRO A 250 -10.63 8.29 -3.79
CA PRO A 250 -11.71 8.78 -4.63
C PRO A 250 -13.11 8.25 -4.28
N GLY A 251 -13.22 7.28 -3.36
CA GLY A 251 -14.49 6.67 -3.00
C GLY A 251 -15.17 5.87 -4.12
N ILE A 252 -14.40 5.32 -5.06
CA ILE A 252 -14.93 4.62 -6.25
C ILE A 252 -15.12 3.11 -6.06
N ALA A 253 -14.60 2.54 -4.97
CA ALA A 253 -14.71 1.11 -4.69
C ALA A 253 -15.86 0.84 -3.71
N PRO A 254 -16.97 0.21 -4.17
CA PRO A 254 -18.02 -0.29 -3.28
C PRO A 254 -17.45 -1.28 -2.26
N ASN A 255 -18.05 -1.32 -1.08
CA ASN A 255 -17.44 -2.00 0.06
C ASN A 255 -18.46 -2.60 1.06
N VAL A 256 -19.75 -2.53 0.75
CA VAL A 256 -20.83 -3.02 1.63
C VAL A 256 -20.84 -4.55 1.67
N LEU A 257 -20.77 -5.18 0.51
CA LEU A 257 -20.84 -6.65 0.40
C LEU A 257 -19.46 -7.27 0.59
N GLY A 258 -19.40 -8.47 1.19
CA GLY A 258 -18.14 -9.19 1.37
C GLY A 258 -17.41 -9.44 0.05
N VAL A 259 -18.16 -9.74 -1.02
CA VAL A 259 -17.59 -9.93 -2.35
C VAL A 259 -17.10 -8.62 -3.01
N GLU A 260 -17.68 -7.47 -2.67
CA GLU A 260 -17.17 -6.17 -3.14
C GLU A 260 -15.80 -5.88 -2.51
N ARG A 261 -15.66 -6.12 -1.20
CA ARG A 261 -14.37 -6.00 -0.49
C ARG A 261 -13.34 -6.99 -1.04
N LEU A 262 -13.78 -8.22 -1.33
CA LEU A 262 -12.94 -9.22 -1.93
C LEU A 262 -12.46 -8.81 -3.33
N ALA A 263 -13.35 -8.31 -4.20
CA ALA A 263 -12.98 -7.82 -5.53
C ALA A 263 -11.98 -6.67 -5.47
N ARG A 264 -12.17 -5.72 -4.55
CA ARG A 264 -11.19 -4.66 -4.25
C ARG A 264 -9.83 -5.26 -3.85
N ASN A 265 -9.81 -6.20 -2.92
CA ASN A 265 -8.58 -6.84 -2.43
C ASN A 265 -7.85 -7.62 -3.53
N VAL A 266 -8.60 -8.29 -4.42
CA VAL A 266 -8.05 -8.95 -5.61
C VAL A 266 -7.42 -7.92 -6.54
N GLY A 267 -8.12 -6.82 -6.84
CA GLY A 267 -7.58 -5.73 -7.67
C GLY A 267 -6.30 -5.12 -7.10
N GLN A 268 -6.25 -4.88 -5.78
CA GLN A 268 -5.03 -4.43 -5.09
C GLN A 268 -3.90 -5.45 -5.18
N THR A 269 -4.22 -6.74 -5.04
CA THR A 269 -3.23 -7.82 -5.18
C THR A 269 -2.62 -7.82 -6.59
N LEU A 270 -3.42 -7.63 -7.64
CA LEU A 270 -2.90 -7.53 -9.01
C LEU A 270 -1.91 -6.36 -9.16
N GLY A 271 -2.24 -5.18 -8.63
CA GLY A 271 -1.32 -4.03 -8.62
C GLY A 271 -0.04 -4.25 -7.83
N VAL A 272 -0.03 -5.19 -6.88
CA VAL A 272 1.10 -5.52 -6.01
C VAL A 272 1.54 -6.96 -6.28
N PHE A 273 1.98 -7.20 -7.52
CA PHE A 273 2.65 -8.42 -7.99
C PHE A 273 1.79 -9.70 -8.05
N GLY A 274 0.46 -9.58 -7.98
CA GLY A 274 -0.44 -10.65 -8.39
C GLY A 274 -0.36 -10.87 -9.90
N GLN A 275 -0.41 -12.13 -10.33
CA GLN A 275 -0.26 -12.49 -11.74
C GLN A 275 -1.49 -13.23 -12.25
N VAL A 276 -1.86 -12.98 -13.50
CA VAL A 276 -2.97 -13.65 -14.22
C VAL A 276 -2.51 -14.16 -15.59
N PRO A 277 -1.57 -15.11 -15.63
CA PRO A 277 -1.02 -15.58 -16.90
C PRO A 277 -2.11 -16.19 -17.79
N GLY A 278 -2.06 -15.85 -19.07
CA GLY A 278 -3.02 -16.31 -20.07
C GLY A 278 -4.25 -15.41 -20.24
N MET A 279 -4.40 -14.33 -19.48
CA MET A 279 -5.53 -13.39 -19.60
C MET A 279 -5.66 -12.78 -21.00
N ALA A 280 -4.55 -12.56 -21.71
CA ALA A 280 -4.54 -12.07 -23.09
C ALA A 280 -5.14 -13.06 -24.13
N SER A 281 -5.35 -14.34 -23.77
CA SER A 281 -6.01 -15.30 -24.66
C SER A 281 -7.52 -15.12 -24.62
N LYS A 282 -8.13 -14.65 -25.72
CA LYS A 282 -9.58 -14.50 -25.86
C LYS A 282 -10.33 -15.78 -25.48
N ALA A 283 -9.85 -16.92 -25.96
CA ALA A 283 -10.46 -18.23 -25.71
C ALA A 283 -10.37 -18.63 -24.24
N ALA A 284 -9.21 -18.41 -23.60
CA ALA A 284 -9.05 -18.67 -22.17
C ALA A 284 -9.93 -17.73 -21.35
N PHE A 285 -9.99 -16.44 -21.69
CA PHE A 285 -10.82 -15.46 -21.02
C PHE A 285 -12.30 -15.82 -21.07
N GLN A 286 -12.83 -16.14 -22.25
CA GLN A 286 -14.23 -16.53 -22.45
C GLN A 286 -14.61 -17.81 -21.69
N ARG A 287 -13.66 -18.71 -21.46
CA ARG A 287 -13.89 -19.96 -20.70
C ARG A 287 -13.50 -19.87 -19.23
N LEU A 288 -13.02 -18.72 -18.76
CA LEU A 288 -12.40 -18.58 -17.44
C LEU A 288 -11.24 -19.57 -17.21
N ASP A 289 -10.51 -19.90 -18.27
CA ASP A 289 -9.47 -20.93 -18.31
C ASP A 289 -8.04 -20.35 -18.27
N TYR A 290 -7.84 -19.31 -17.47
CA TYR A 290 -6.53 -18.74 -17.16
C TYR A 290 -6.26 -18.83 -15.66
N THR A 291 -5.00 -18.93 -15.25
CA THR A 291 -4.65 -19.09 -13.82
C THR A 291 -4.43 -17.73 -13.16
N SER A 292 -4.44 -17.72 -11.83
CA SER A 292 -4.11 -16.55 -11.02
C SER A 292 -3.34 -16.98 -9.79
N THR A 293 -2.42 -16.14 -9.34
CA THR A 293 -1.68 -16.35 -8.08
C THR A 293 -2.43 -15.88 -6.84
N VAL A 294 -3.57 -15.20 -7.02
CA VAL A 294 -4.37 -14.60 -5.94
C VAL A 294 -4.88 -15.65 -4.96
N GLN A 295 -4.66 -15.41 -3.66
CA GLN A 295 -5.00 -16.33 -2.57
C GLN A 295 -6.31 -15.94 -1.88
N LEU A 296 -7.45 -16.38 -2.44
CA LEU A 296 -8.77 -15.88 -2.05
C LEU A 296 -9.13 -16.12 -0.58
N VAL A 297 -8.86 -17.31 -0.05
CA VAL A 297 -9.17 -17.66 1.35
C VAL A 297 -8.40 -16.76 2.32
N ASN A 298 -7.13 -16.49 2.02
CA ASN A 298 -6.31 -15.59 2.83
C ASN A 298 -6.82 -14.15 2.76
N LEU A 299 -7.28 -13.69 1.59
CA LEU A 299 -7.87 -12.35 1.45
C LEU A 299 -9.19 -12.21 2.24
N ILE A 300 -10.01 -13.25 2.28
CA ILE A 300 -11.25 -13.26 3.09
C ILE A 300 -10.90 -13.22 4.58
N ALA A 301 -9.95 -14.04 5.02
CA ALA A 301 -9.51 -14.05 6.41
C ALA A 301 -8.90 -12.70 6.84
N ALA A 302 -8.08 -12.10 5.98
CA ALA A 302 -7.50 -10.78 6.22
C ALA A 302 -8.57 -9.69 6.37
N ASP A 303 -9.61 -9.69 5.52
CA ASP A 303 -10.74 -8.76 5.64
C ASP A 303 -11.50 -8.94 6.96
N GLY A 304 -11.70 -10.19 7.40
CA GLY A 304 -12.28 -10.51 8.70
C GLY A 304 -11.49 -9.96 9.89
N LEU A 305 -10.16 -10.09 9.84
CA LEU A 305 -9.29 -9.53 10.87
C LEU A 305 -9.24 -8.00 10.83
N ILE A 306 -9.24 -7.37 9.64
CA ILE A 306 -9.37 -5.91 9.52
C ILE A 306 -10.67 -5.43 10.19
N GLY A 307 -11.76 -6.19 10.09
CA GLY A 307 -13.02 -5.86 10.77
C GLY A 307 -12.96 -5.86 12.31
N LYS A 308 -11.90 -6.43 12.91
CA LYS A 308 -11.64 -6.40 14.35
C LYS A 308 -10.70 -5.24 14.75
N LEU A 309 -10.04 -4.60 13.78
CA LEU A 309 -9.05 -3.57 14.02
C LEU A 309 -9.70 -2.26 14.46
N GLN A 310 -9.26 -1.73 15.59
CA GLN A 310 -9.71 -0.47 16.18
C GLN A 310 -8.70 0.66 15.90
N PRO A 311 -9.18 1.91 15.72
CA PRO A 311 -8.33 3.09 15.65
C PRO A 311 -7.40 3.22 16.88
N PRO A 312 -6.16 3.70 16.70
CA PRO A 312 -5.23 3.91 17.81
C PRO A 312 -5.66 5.10 18.68
N LYS A 313 -5.65 4.92 20.00
CA LYS A 313 -5.87 6.02 20.95
C LYS A 313 -4.67 6.95 21.01
N TRP A 314 -4.93 8.24 21.25
CA TRP A 314 -3.88 9.22 21.50
C TRP A 314 -2.99 8.81 22.69
N PRO A 315 -1.65 8.87 22.56
CA PRO A 315 -0.73 8.27 23.53
C PRO A 315 -0.29 9.21 24.66
N LEU A 316 -0.75 10.46 24.67
CA LEU A 316 -0.43 11.48 25.67
C LEU A 316 -1.70 11.90 26.45
N GLU A 317 -1.52 12.70 27.50
CA GLU A 317 -2.63 13.32 28.21
C GLU A 317 -3.41 14.28 27.30
N LEU A 318 -4.73 14.34 27.52
CA LEU A 318 -5.65 15.24 26.81
C LEU A 318 -6.13 16.32 27.77
N ASP A 319 -6.19 17.57 27.29
CA ASP A 319 -6.93 18.63 27.97
C ASP A 319 -8.43 18.39 27.79
N ARG A 320 -9.09 17.93 28.86
CA ARG A 320 -10.51 17.55 28.83
C ARG A 320 -11.45 18.73 28.58
N ASP A 321 -11.09 19.93 29.02
CA ASP A 321 -11.91 21.11 28.80
C ASP A 321 -11.79 21.56 27.35
N ALA A 322 -10.58 21.53 26.78
CA ALA A 322 -10.35 21.79 25.37
C ALA A 322 -11.02 20.75 24.46
N VAL A 323 -11.04 19.46 24.83
CA VAL A 323 -11.82 18.42 24.12
C VAL A 323 -13.31 18.79 24.08
N THR A 324 -13.89 19.18 25.21
CA THR A 324 -15.30 19.59 25.28
C THR A 324 -15.59 20.81 24.40
N ARG A 325 -14.75 21.85 24.47
CA ARG A 325 -14.88 23.04 23.60
C ARG A 325 -14.70 22.68 22.12
N GLY A 326 -13.74 21.81 21.81
CA GLY A 326 -13.47 21.33 20.46
C GLY A 326 -14.61 20.54 19.86
N ALA A 327 -15.32 19.74 20.66
CA ALA A 327 -16.54 19.04 20.23
C ALA A 327 -17.66 20.03 19.87
N ALA A 328 -17.79 21.13 20.60
CA ALA A 328 -18.71 22.21 20.25
C ALA A 328 -18.30 22.90 18.93
N VAL A 329 -17.01 23.18 18.76
CA VAL A 329 -16.47 23.74 17.50
C VAL A 329 -16.75 22.80 16.33
N TRP A 330 -16.46 21.50 16.45
CA TRP A 330 -16.74 20.47 15.44
C TRP A 330 -18.18 20.53 14.94
N THR A 331 -19.12 20.66 15.89
CA THR A 331 -20.55 20.75 15.59
C THR A 331 -20.88 22.07 14.90
N SER A 332 -20.46 23.20 15.45
CA SER A 332 -20.78 24.53 14.90
C SER A 332 -20.13 24.80 13.54
N ALA A 333 -18.95 24.25 13.28
CA ALA A 333 -18.23 24.37 12.02
C ALA A 333 -18.76 23.38 10.95
N GLY A 334 -19.72 22.52 11.31
CA GLY A 334 -20.34 21.58 10.38
C GLY A 334 -19.41 20.45 9.93
N CYS A 335 -18.33 20.15 10.66
CA CYS A 335 -17.37 19.11 10.28
C CYS A 335 -18.05 17.74 10.07
N GLY A 336 -19.03 17.43 10.94
CA GLY A 336 -19.82 16.20 10.87
C GLY A 336 -20.77 16.08 9.67
N SER A 337 -20.97 17.15 8.89
CA SER A 337 -21.78 17.07 7.65
C SER A 337 -21.05 16.31 6.54
N CYS A 338 -19.71 16.28 6.57
CA CYS A 338 -18.88 15.49 5.65
C CYS A 338 -18.23 14.31 6.36
N HIS A 339 -17.66 14.54 7.56
CA HIS A 339 -16.90 13.53 8.30
C HIS A 339 -17.77 12.79 9.32
N THR A 340 -18.37 11.69 8.88
CA THR A 340 -19.08 10.79 9.81
C THR A 340 -18.08 9.91 10.55
N ASN A 341 -17.92 10.14 11.86
CA ASN A 341 -17.07 9.29 12.70
C ASN A 341 -17.71 7.92 12.94
N TRP A 342 -16.87 6.90 13.04
CA TRP A 342 -17.32 5.56 13.36
C TRP A 342 -17.63 5.46 14.86
N ASN A 343 -18.78 4.86 15.20
CA ASN A 343 -19.26 4.72 16.57
C ASN A 343 -18.82 3.41 17.26
N GLY A 344 -17.91 2.65 16.64
CA GLY A 344 -17.46 1.35 17.14
C GLY A 344 -18.35 0.16 16.79
N SER A 345 -19.48 0.38 16.11
CA SER A 345 -20.41 -0.68 15.68
C SER A 345 -20.17 -1.11 14.24
N ASN A 346 -20.17 -2.42 14.00
CA ASN A 346 -20.10 -3.02 12.66
C ASN A 346 -21.47 -3.41 12.09
N LEU A 347 -22.57 -3.04 12.75
CA LEU A 347 -23.92 -3.51 12.40
C LEU A 347 -24.53 -2.82 11.18
N GLN A 348 -24.09 -1.60 10.86
CA GLN A 348 -24.62 -0.81 9.75
C GLN A 348 -23.46 -0.22 8.94
N PRO A 349 -23.55 -0.22 7.59
CA PRO A 349 -22.58 0.49 6.78
C PRO A 349 -22.53 1.98 7.14
N LEU A 350 -21.32 2.47 7.36
CA LEU A 350 -21.01 3.88 7.51
C LEU A 350 -21.13 4.56 6.15
N LYS A 351 -22.10 5.47 6.02
CA LYS A 351 -22.25 6.34 4.86
C LYS A 351 -21.07 7.30 4.79
N VAL A 352 -20.44 7.41 3.62
CA VAL A 352 -19.25 8.23 3.41
C VAL A 352 -19.57 9.31 2.37
N ALA A 353 -19.45 10.57 2.76
CA ALA A 353 -19.64 11.67 1.83
C ALA A 353 -18.52 11.70 0.79
N ILE A 354 -18.88 11.87 -0.49
CA ILE A 354 -17.94 12.13 -1.58
C ILE A 354 -18.06 13.60 -1.94
N THR A 355 -17.03 14.38 -1.64
CA THR A 355 -16.99 15.80 -1.99
C THR A 355 -16.36 15.95 -3.38
N PRO A 356 -17.07 16.54 -4.36
CA PRO A 356 -16.52 16.75 -5.71
C PRO A 356 -15.21 17.52 -5.69
N VAL A 357 -14.29 17.18 -6.61
CA VAL A 357 -12.97 17.84 -6.71
C VAL A 357 -13.07 19.35 -6.84
N GLY A 358 -14.06 19.85 -7.60
CA GLY A 358 -14.30 21.28 -7.78
C GLY A 358 -14.79 22.01 -6.51
N GLU A 359 -15.35 21.28 -5.55
CA GLU A 359 -15.79 21.82 -4.26
C GLU A 359 -14.66 21.73 -3.22
N VAL A 360 -14.05 20.56 -3.06
CA VAL A 360 -12.97 20.37 -2.07
C VAL A 360 -11.68 21.09 -2.46
N GLY A 361 -11.39 21.28 -3.75
CA GLY A 361 -10.25 22.07 -4.26
C GLY A 361 -8.86 21.47 -4.04
N THR A 362 -8.77 20.21 -3.58
CA THR A 362 -7.48 19.48 -3.42
C THR A 362 -6.94 19.03 -4.77
N ASP A 363 -5.71 18.48 -4.81
CA ASP A 363 -5.12 17.94 -6.05
C ASP A 363 -6.11 17.02 -6.78
N PRO A 364 -6.40 17.25 -8.08
CA PRO A 364 -7.48 16.55 -8.77
C PRO A 364 -7.06 15.17 -9.28
N LEU A 365 -5.76 14.88 -9.44
CA LEU A 365 -5.31 13.83 -10.35
C LEU A 365 -5.76 12.44 -9.92
N ASN A 366 -5.72 12.14 -8.63
CA ASN A 366 -6.07 10.80 -8.13
C ASN A 366 -7.57 10.49 -8.25
N ALA A 367 -8.42 11.51 -8.21
CA ALA A 367 -9.86 11.35 -8.42
C ALA A 367 -10.23 11.33 -9.91
N THR A 368 -9.64 12.19 -10.74
CA THR A 368 -10.04 12.35 -12.14
C THR A 368 -9.50 11.25 -13.05
N GLN A 369 -8.25 10.83 -12.86
CA GLN A 369 -7.63 9.87 -13.78
C GLN A 369 -8.34 8.51 -13.78
N PRO A 370 -8.62 7.85 -12.63
CA PRO A 370 -9.33 6.57 -12.65
C PRO A 370 -10.72 6.67 -13.28
N ALA A 371 -11.42 7.80 -13.09
CA ALA A 371 -12.74 8.02 -13.66
C ALA A 371 -12.74 8.21 -15.18
N GLN A 372 -11.66 8.78 -15.74
CA GLN A 372 -11.56 9.13 -17.17
C GLN A 372 -10.78 8.10 -17.99
N ARG A 373 -10.03 7.21 -17.34
CA ARG A 373 -9.11 6.31 -18.02
C ARG A 373 -9.84 5.22 -18.79
N THR A 374 -9.58 5.19 -20.09
CA THR A 374 -10.08 4.20 -21.04
C THR A 374 -8.92 3.37 -21.58
N LEU A 375 -9.15 2.07 -21.76
CA LEU A 375 -8.16 1.10 -22.23
C LEU A 375 -8.67 0.41 -23.51
N ALA A 376 -7.77 0.13 -24.45
CA ALA A 376 -8.07 -0.79 -25.54
C ALA A 376 -8.29 -2.20 -24.97
N THR A 377 -9.38 -2.85 -25.36
CA THR A 377 -9.71 -4.21 -24.90
C THR A 377 -8.96 -5.29 -25.68
N ALA A 378 -8.38 -4.91 -26.83
CA ALA A 378 -7.51 -5.74 -27.66
C ALA A 378 -8.12 -7.12 -27.94
N ALA A 379 -7.42 -8.19 -27.53
CA ALA A 379 -7.88 -9.57 -27.72
C ALA A 379 -9.25 -9.86 -27.09
N LEU A 380 -9.71 -9.04 -26.14
CA LEU A 380 -11.01 -9.21 -25.48
C LEU A 380 -12.18 -8.58 -26.23
N GLN A 381 -11.94 -7.80 -27.29
CA GLN A 381 -13.02 -7.19 -28.07
C GLN A 381 -14.03 -8.24 -28.55
N GLY A 382 -15.32 -7.97 -28.34
CA GLY A 382 -16.44 -8.85 -28.65
C GLY A 382 -16.59 -10.05 -27.70
N SER A 383 -15.74 -10.19 -26.68
CA SER A 383 -15.97 -11.16 -25.60
C SER A 383 -17.01 -10.61 -24.62
N PRO A 384 -17.83 -11.49 -24.00
CA PRO A 384 -18.60 -11.11 -22.83
C PRO A 384 -17.69 -10.51 -21.76
N VAL A 385 -18.10 -9.40 -21.16
CA VAL A 385 -17.43 -8.83 -19.98
C VAL A 385 -17.44 -9.85 -18.85
N PHE A 386 -18.53 -10.62 -18.75
CA PHE A 386 -18.69 -11.73 -17.83
C PHE A 386 -19.28 -12.97 -18.54
N PRO A 387 -18.52 -14.06 -18.75
CA PRO A 387 -18.96 -15.20 -19.57
C PRO A 387 -20.19 -15.95 -19.06
N ILE A 388 -20.40 -16.02 -17.75
CA ILE A 388 -21.53 -16.75 -17.14
C ILE A 388 -22.85 -15.97 -17.29
N TYR A 389 -22.77 -14.65 -17.43
CA TYR A 389 -23.91 -13.74 -17.55
C TYR A 389 -23.61 -12.67 -18.60
N PRO A 390 -23.76 -12.98 -19.90
CA PRO A 390 -23.28 -12.14 -21.00
C PRO A 390 -24.23 -10.95 -21.27
N PHE A 391 -24.52 -10.14 -20.25
CA PHE A 391 -25.35 -8.93 -20.37
C PHE A 391 -24.65 -7.83 -21.18
N LYS A 392 -23.31 -7.86 -21.22
CA LYS A 392 -22.46 -6.89 -21.90
C LYS A 392 -21.28 -7.57 -22.57
N THR A 393 -20.88 -7.06 -23.74
CA THR A 393 -19.65 -7.46 -24.44
C THR A 393 -18.69 -6.28 -24.51
N TYR A 394 -17.39 -6.56 -24.55
CA TYR A 394 -16.39 -5.53 -24.72
C TYR A 394 -16.46 -4.93 -26.12
N GLY A 395 -16.55 -3.59 -26.20
CA GLY A 395 -16.25 -2.84 -27.41
C GLY A 395 -14.74 -2.81 -27.70
N ALA A 396 -14.30 -1.94 -28.63
CA ALA A 396 -12.88 -1.72 -28.90
C ALA A 396 -12.11 -1.17 -27.68
N SER A 397 -12.84 -0.49 -26.78
CA SER A 397 -12.32 0.05 -25.54
C SER A 397 -13.29 -0.15 -24.38
N ALA A 398 -12.77 -0.09 -23.15
CA ALA A 398 -13.53 -0.12 -21.90
C ALA A 398 -12.88 0.81 -20.87
N SER A 399 -13.62 1.21 -19.84
CA SER A 399 -13.00 1.95 -18.74
C SER A 399 -12.00 1.06 -17.99
N ALA A 400 -10.94 1.66 -17.45
CA ALA A 400 -9.92 0.92 -16.71
C ALA A 400 -10.49 0.23 -15.46
N VAL A 401 -11.46 0.89 -14.80
CA VAL A 401 -12.21 0.34 -13.66
C VAL A 401 -13.00 -0.91 -14.08
N GLU A 402 -13.71 -0.86 -15.21
CA GLU A 402 -14.50 -2.00 -15.69
C GLU A 402 -13.62 -3.22 -16.00
N LEU A 403 -12.53 -3.03 -16.76
CA LEU A 403 -11.64 -4.14 -17.11
C LEU A 403 -11.02 -4.78 -15.86
N THR A 404 -10.61 -3.96 -14.89
CA THR A 404 -10.02 -4.42 -13.64
C THR A 404 -11.04 -5.15 -12.77
N ALA A 405 -12.25 -4.59 -12.61
CA ALA A 405 -13.32 -5.19 -11.84
C ALA A 405 -13.78 -6.53 -12.44
N ALA A 406 -13.90 -6.62 -13.77
CA ALA A 406 -14.22 -7.87 -14.46
C ALA A 406 -13.13 -8.93 -14.25
N THR A 407 -11.86 -8.55 -14.36
CA THR A 407 -10.73 -9.46 -14.07
C THR A 407 -10.79 -9.99 -12.65
N ALA A 408 -11.02 -9.11 -11.65
CA ALA A 408 -11.16 -9.52 -10.26
C ALA A 408 -12.37 -10.46 -10.06
N ALA A 409 -13.52 -10.14 -10.64
CA ALA A 409 -14.73 -10.95 -10.57
C ALA A 409 -14.52 -12.34 -11.20
N HIS A 410 -13.83 -12.43 -12.33
CA HIS A 410 -13.48 -13.70 -12.96
C HIS A 410 -12.60 -14.59 -12.07
N ILE A 411 -11.58 -14.02 -11.43
CA ILE A 411 -10.72 -14.75 -10.49
C ILE A 411 -11.56 -15.30 -9.33
N ILE A 412 -12.40 -14.45 -8.73
CA ILE A 412 -13.28 -14.83 -7.62
C ILE A 412 -14.19 -15.97 -8.05
N VAL A 413 -14.93 -15.81 -9.13
CA VAL A 413 -15.89 -16.80 -9.60
C VAL A 413 -15.20 -18.09 -9.98
N LYS A 414 -14.11 -18.04 -10.75
CA LYS A 414 -13.35 -19.25 -11.11
C LYS A 414 -12.93 -20.04 -9.88
N GLN A 415 -12.34 -19.37 -8.88
CA GLN A 415 -11.87 -20.06 -7.67
C GLN A 415 -13.03 -20.60 -6.84
N LEU A 416 -14.11 -19.83 -6.67
CA LEU A 416 -15.28 -20.21 -5.87
C LEU A 416 -16.16 -21.28 -6.54
N THR A 417 -16.21 -21.35 -7.87
CA THR A 417 -17.02 -22.34 -8.62
C THR A 417 -16.20 -23.52 -9.14
N SER A 418 -14.93 -23.62 -8.77
CA SER A 418 -14.05 -24.72 -9.21
C SER A 418 -14.44 -26.10 -8.68
N GLY A 419 -15.39 -26.18 -7.75
CA GLY A 419 -15.76 -27.42 -7.04
C GLY A 419 -14.71 -27.87 -6.01
N ARG A 420 -13.65 -27.07 -5.79
CA ARG A 420 -12.63 -27.34 -4.78
C ARG A 420 -13.23 -27.21 -3.38
N ALA A 421 -13.22 -28.31 -2.62
CA ALA A 421 -13.54 -28.26 -1.20
C ALA A 421 -12.45 -27.49 -0.43
N LEU A 422 -12.86 -26.73 0.59
CA LEU A 422 -11.90 -26.20 1.54
C LEU A 422 -11.17 -27.33 2.27
N THR A 423 -9.90 -27.10 2.55
CA THR A 423 -9.12 -27.92 3.48
C THR A 423 -9.56 -27.66 4.93
N PRO A 424 -9.28 -28.58 5.88
CA PRO A 424 -9.54 -28.34 7.30
C PRO A 424 -8.85 -27.07 7.83
N ALA A 425 -7.62 -26.80 7.39
CA ALA A 425 -6.87 -25.61 7.79
C ALA A 425 -7.52 -24.31 7.27
N GLU A 426 -8.03 -24.32 6.04
CA GLU A 426 -8.77 -23.17 5.50
C GLU A 426 -10.07 -22.92 6.27
N ARG A 427 -10.84 -23.97 6.61
CA ARG A 427 -12.04 -23.83 7.45
C ARG A 427 -11.71 -23.26 8.82
N GLN A 428 -10.67 -23.77 9.47
CA GLN A 428 -10.22 -23.27 10.76
C GLN A 428 -9.80 -21.80 10.68
N LEU A 429 -9.05 -21.41 9.65
CA LEU A 429 -8.64 -20.03 9.42
C LEU A 429 -9.84 -19.09 9.25
N LEU A 430 -10.85 -19.50 8.48
CA LEU A 430 -12.07 -18.71 8.29
C LEU A 430 -12.88 -18.65 9.60
N SER A 431 -13.12 -19.77 10.28
CA SER A 431 -13.81 -19.77 11.56
C SER A 431 -13.15 -18.83 12.58
N TRP A 432 -11.81 -18.84 12.68
CA TRP A 432 -11.06 -17.93 13.56
C TRP A 432 -11.13 -16.45 13.13
N SER A 433 -11.06 -16.16 11.84
CA SER A 433 -10.99 -14.78 11.33
C SER A 433 -12.35 -14.10 11.26
N ILE A 434 -13.36 -14.79 10.72
CA ILE A 434 -14.70 -14.24 10.43
C ILE A 434 -15.84 -14.85 11.25
N GLY A 435 -15.65 -16.02 11.87
CA GLY A 435 -16.60 -16.60 12.83
C GLY A 435 -17.44 -17.78 12.36
N THR A 436 -17.65 -18.05 11.06
CA THR A 436 -18.45 -19.22 10.59
C THR A 436 -18.09 -19.71 9.18
N ASP A 437 -18.50 -20.95 8.86
CA ASP A 437 -18.39 -21.57 7.53
C ASP A 437 -19.40 -21.02 6.48
N ASP A 438 -20.50 -20.40 6.94
CA ASP A 438 -21.59 -19.86 6.09
C ASP A 438 -21.10 -18.79 5.10
N VAL A 439 -19.94 -18.19 5.38
CA VAL A 439 -19.40 -17.08 4.59
C VAL A 439 -19.01 -17.50 3.19
N ILE A 440 -18.57 -18.74 2.94
CA ILE A 440 -18.22 -19.15 1.56
C ILE A 440 -19.46 -19.32 0.70
N GLU A 441 -20.49 -19.97 1.21
CA GLU A 441 -21.72 -20.09 0.45
C GLU A 441 -22.37 -18.72 0.22
N GLN A 442 -22.31 -17.85 1.23
CA GLN A 442 -22.77 -16.48 1.08
C GLN A 442 -21.94 -15.72 0.04
N LEU A 443 -20.60 -15.86 0.04
CA LEU A 443 -19.73 -15.26 -0.97
C LEU A 443 -20.01 -15.80 -2.38
N ILE A 444 -20.33 -17.09 -2.54
CA ILE A 444 -20.71 -17.67 -3.85
C ILE A 444 -22.04 -17.09 -4.33
N ARG A 445 -23.05 -17.02 -3.46
CA ARG A 445 -24.35 -16.41 -3.76
C ARG A 445 -24.18 -14.93 -4.11
N ASP A 446 -23.43 -14.21 -3.29
CA ASP A 446 -23.15 -12.79 -3.47
C ASP A 446 -22.29 -12.53 -4.71
N ALA A 447 -21.33 -13.38 -5.05
CA ALA A 447 -20.52 -13.24 -6.27
C ALA A 447 -21.39 -13.33 -7.53
N ARG A 448 -22.36 -14.24 -7.55
CA ARG A 448 -23.35 -14.34 -8.64
C ARG A 448 -24.24 -13.10 -8.67
N TYR A 449 -24.71 -12.64 -7.51
CA TYR A 449 -25.53 -11.43 -7.38
C TYR A 449 -24.78 -10.15 -7.79
N VAL A 450 -23.52 -9.99 -7.38
CA VAL A 450 -22.68 -8.84 -7.69
C VAL A 450 -22.24 -8.85 -9.15
N ALA A 451 -21.90 -10.00 -9.72
CA ALA A 451 -21.67 -10.09 -11.17
C ALA A 451 -22.93 -9.67 -11.94
N ALA A 452 -24.11 -10.15 -11.54
CA ALA A 452 -25.35 -9.69 -12.13
C ALA A 452 -25.55 -8.19 -11.91
N ARG A 453 -25.45 -7.65 -10.70
CA ARG A 453 -25.70 -6.23 -10.37
C ARG A 453 -24.69 -5.27 -11.00
N VAL A 454 -23.40 -5.56 -10.95
CA VAL A 454 -22.32 -4.69 -11.49
C VAL A 454 -22.41 -4.62 -13.01
N PHE A 455 -22.70 -5.74 -13.68
CA PHE A 455 -22.73 -5.80 -15.14
C PHE A 455 -24.14 -5.69 -15.75
N SER A 456 -25.20 -5.61 -14.93
CA SER A 456 -26.58 -5.27 -15.36
C SER A 456 -26.96 -3.82 -15.11
N ARG A 457 -26.14 -3.04 -14.38
CA ARG A 457 -26.36 -1.58 -14.32
C ARG A 457 -26.28 -1.03 -15.74
N ARG A 458 -27.41 -0.46 -16.19
CA ARG A 458 -27.48 0.49 -17.29
C ARG A 458 -26.53 1.65 -17.01
N ASP A 459 -26.18 2.36 -18.08
CA ASP A 459 -25.29 3.52 -18.15
C ASP A 459 -25.69 4.68 -17.21
N ASP A 460 -25.65 4.47 -15.90
CA ASP A 460 -25.70 5.56 -14.93
C ASP A 460 -24.46 6.41 -15.17
N PRO A 461 -24.61 7.72 -15.40
CA PRO A 461 -23.45 8.59 -15.58
C PRO A 461 -22.56 8.46 -14.33
N PRO A 462 -21.25 8.28 -14.50
CA PRO A 462 -20.34 8.20 -13.37
C PRO A 462 -20.51 9.46 -12.51
N ALA A 463 -20.61 9.27 -11.19
CA ALA A 463 -20.61 10.39 -10.26
C ALA A 463 -19.40 11.30 -10.53
N ALA A 464 -19.57 12.61 -10.36
CA ALA A 464 -18.48 13.55 -10.55
C ALA A 464 -17.27 13.13 -9.70
N PRO A 465 -16.03 13.15 -10.25
CA PRO A 465 -14.84 12.81 -9.49
C PRO A 465 -14.75 13.61 -8.20
N GLY A 466 -14.47 12.94 -7.10
CA GLY A 466 -14.43 13.52 -5.77
C GLY A 466 -13.50 12.75 -4.84
N TYR A 467 -13.40 13.23 -3.61
CA TYR A 467 -12.68 12.55 -2.55
C TYR A 467 -13.61 12.22 -1.41
N LYS A 468 -13.38 11.07 -0.77
CA LYS A 468 -14.15 10.66 0.39
C LYS A 468 -13.78 11.49 1.62
N ALA A 469 -14.78 11.99 2.32
CA ALA A 469 -14.65 12.50 3.68
C ALA A 469 -14.87 11.32 4.65
N GLY A 470 -13.79 10.58 4.90
CA GLY A 470 -13.84 9.39 5.77
C GLY A 470 -13.94 9.73 7.26
N PRO A 471 -14.15 8.70 8.11
CA PRO A 471 -14.10 8.86 9.57
C PRO A 471 -12.73 9.38 10.02
N LEU A 472 -12.71 10.19 11.07
CA LEU A 472 -11.48 10.78 11.64
C LEU A 472 -11.02 10.09 12.92
N ASN A 473 -11.57 8.93 13.28
CA ASN A 473 -11.06 8.16 14.40
C ASN A 473 -9.59 7.77 14.17
N GLY A 474 -8.71 8.03 15.14
CA GLY A 474 -7.27 7.79 15.02
C GLY A 474 -6.53 8.75 14.07
N ILE A 475 -7.14 9.85 13.64
CA ILE A 475 -6.58 10.84 12.69
C ILE A 475 -5.20 11.39 13.10
N TRP A 476 -4.89 11.38 14.40
CA TRP A 476 -3.59 11.81 14.91
C TRP A 476 -2.42 10.98 14.35
N ALA A 477 -2.66 9.72 13.99
CA ALA A 477 -1.64 8.77 13.54
C ALA A 477 -1.52 8.66 12.01
N THR A 478 -2.24 9.50 11.25
CA THR A 478 -2.35 9.35 9.78
C THR A 478 -1.76 10.51 9.00
N GLY A 479 -0.98 11.38 9.67
CA GLY A 479 -0.23 12.43 8.98
C GLY A 479 0.88 11.86 8.09
N PRO A 480 1.33 12.59 7.06
CA PRO A 480 0.79 13.88 6.58
C PRO A 480 -0.62 13.78 5.99
N TYR A 481 -1.35 14.89 6.05
CA TYR A 481 -2.78 15.01 5.74
C TYR A 481 -3.07 15.34 4.27
N LEU A 482 -4.36 15.23 3.93
CA LEU A 482 -4.91 15.12 2.57
C LEU A 482 -4.58 13.78 1.90
N HIS A 483 -5.30 13.47 0.82
CA HIS A 483 -5.17 12.20 0.10
C HIS A 483 -3.74 11.92 -0.41
N ASN A 484 -2.96 12.97 -0.68
CA ASN A 484 -1.61 12.92 -1.21
C ASN A 484 -0.51 13.21 -0.17
N GLY A 485 -0.87 13.44 1.09
CA GLY A 485 0.10 13.70 2.16
C GLY A 485 0.85 15.02 2.00
N SER A 486 0.21 16.04 1.41
CA SER A 486 0.85 17.32 1.10
C SER A 486 0.75 18.36 2.23
N VAL A 487 0.15 18.02 3.37
CA VAL A 487 -0.02 18.92 4.51
C VAL A 487 0.54 18.26 5.78
N PRO A 488 1.58 18.82 6.44
CA PRO A 488 2.33 18.08 7.45
C PRO A 488 1.58 17.82 8.76
N THR A 489 0.78 18.78 9.25
CA THR A 489 0.06 18.66 10.52
C THR A 489 -1.40 19.13 10.41
N LEU A 490 -2.25 18.75 11.38
CA LEU A 490 -3.63 19.25 11.47
C LEU A 490 -3.67 20.77 11.63
N TRP A 491 -2.67 21.37 12.27
CA TRP A 491 -2.56 22.82 12.34
C TRP A 491 -2.47 23.46 10.95
N GLN A 492 -1.57 22.99 10.07
CA GLN A 492 -1.50 23.51 8.68
C GLN A 492 -2.70 23.10 7.82
N LEU A 493 -3.42 22.02 8.18
CA LEU A 493 -4.68 21.69 7.54
C LEU A 493 -5.73 22.79 7.78
N LEU A 494 -5.86 23.23 9.03
CA LEU A 494 -6.77 24.29 9.46
C LEU A 494 -6.24 25.71 9.20
N THR A 495 -4.96 25.88 8.84
CA THR A 495 -4.36 27.17 8.50
C THR A 495 -3.76 27.15 7.08
N PRO A 496 -4.58 27.15 6.01
CA PRO A 496 -4.09 27.01 4.64
C PRO A 496 -2.98 27.99 4.24
N SER A 497 -3.00 29.22 4.77
CA SER A 497 -1.98 30.25 4.53
C SER A 497 -0.61 29.90 5.12
N GLN A 498 -0.53 28.95 6.06
CA GLN A 498 0.71 28.49 6.70
C GLN A 498 1.21 27.15 6.11
N ARG A 499 0.55 26.60 5.09
CA ARG A 499 0.99 25.34 4.46
C ARG A 499 2.32 25.57 3.75
N PRO A 500 3.37 24.79 4.08
CA PRO A 500 4.66 24.96 3.42
C PRO A 500 4.58 24.50 1.96
N ALA A 501 5.22 25.24 1.06
CA ALA A 501 5.42 24.80 -0.32
C ALA A 501 6.41 23.63 -0.43
N VAL A 502 7.34 23.54 0.52
CA VAL A 502 8.35 22.49 0.63
C VAL A 502 8.53 22.11 2.09
N PHE A 503 8.52 20.82 2.40
CA PHE A 503 8.80 20.29 3.75
C PHE A 503 9.46 18.91 3.64
N TRP A 504 9.86 18.32 4.77
CA TRP A 504 10.56 17.04 4.78
C TRP A 504 9.69 15.93 5.37
N THR A 505 9.53 14.82 4.65
CA THR A 505 8.79 13.64 5.12
C THR A 505 9.75 12.52 5.53
N GLY A 506 9.26 11.56 6.32
CA GLY A 506 10.06 10.41 6.74
C GLY A 506 10.57 10.45 8.18
N SER A 507 10.31 11.52 8.93
CA SER A 507 10.42 11.45 10.39
C SER A 507 9.41 10.45 10.95
N ARG A 508 9.72 9.88 12.12
CA ARG A 508 8.77 9.12 12.95
C ARG A 508 8.37 9.90 14.20
N GLU A 509 9.04 11.00 14.51
CA GLU A 509 8.80 11.81 15.70
C GLU A 509 7.45 12.52 15.60
N LEU A 510 6.59 12.29 16.60
CA LEU A 510 5.29 12.95 16.74
C LEU A 510 5.49 14.45 17.02
N ASP A 511 4.79 15.30 16.30
CA ASP A 511 4.53 16.68 16.71
C ASP A 511 3.21 16.71 17.50
N PRO A 512 3.25 16.81 18.84
CA PRO A 512 2.03 16.76 19.66
C PRO A 512 1.22 18.07 19.62
N VAL A 513 1.81 19.16 19.14
CA VAL A 513 1.18 20.48 19.09
C VAL A 513 0.44 20.66 17.78
N GLY A 514 1.12 20.48 16.65
CA GLY A 514 0.50 20.53 15.32
C GLY A 514 -0.36 19.31 15.00
N VAL A 515 -0.07 18.17 15.66
CA VAL A 515 -0.60 16.83 15.38
C VAL A 515 -0.23 16.38 13.97
N GLY A 516 0.84 15.61 13.89
CA GLY A 516 1.42 15.07 12.67
C GLY A 516 2.81 14.52 12.96
N LEU A 517 3.64 14.36 11.93
CA LEU A 517 5.04 14.01 12.10
C LEU A 517 5.91 15.25 11.93
N ARG A 518 7.00 15.29 12.68
CA ARG A 518 8.02 16.34 12.55
C ARG A 518 8.51 16.40 11.09
N HIS A 519 8.66 17.61 10.56
CA HIS A 519 8.77 17.84 9.11
C HIS A 519 9.92 18.76 8.69
N ASP A 520 10.93 18.93 9.56
CA ASP A 520 12.18 19.62 9.27
C ASP A 520 13.20 18.68 8.61
N GLN A 521 14.24 19.27 8.01
CA GLN A 521 15.28 18.50 7.34
C GLN A 521 16.12 17.71 8.36
N GLN A 522 16.10 16.38 8.22
CA GLN A 522 16.94 15.48 9.02
C GLN A 522 17.60 14.42 8.14
N PRO A 523 18.68 13.75 8.60
CA PRO A 523 19.28 12.65 7.88
C PRO A 523 18.26 11.57 7.49
N GLY A 524 18.24 11.22 6.20
CA GLY A 524 17.34 10.22 5.65
C GLY A 524 15.93 10.71 5.31
N THR A 525 15.53 11.93 5.68
CA THR A 525 14.23 12.51 5.29
C THR A 525 14.17 12.84 3.80
N PHE A 526 12.96 12.89 3.25
CA PHE A 526 12.68 13.14 1.85
C PHE A 526 12.12 14.55 1.64
N ARG A 527 12.68 15.32 0.71
CA ARG A 527 12.20 16.67 0.38
C ARG A 527 10.90 16.59 -0.44
N PHE A 528 9.78 16.91 0.19
CA PHE A 528 8.48 16.97 -0.45
C PHE A 528 8.25 18.36 -1.07
N ASP A 529 7.88 18.39 -2.35
CA ASP A 529 7.63 19.62 -3.11
C ASP A 529 6.18 19.65 -3.63
N THR A 530 5.38 20.62 -3.17
CA THR A 530 3.95 20.71 -3.46
C THR A 530 3.64 21.31 -4.85
N SER A 531 4.67 21.79 -5.57
CA SER A 531 4.52 22.29 -6.93
C SER A 531 4.47 21.17 -7.98
N LEU A 532 4.90 19.96 -7.62
CA LEU A 532 4.90 18.80 -8.51
C LEU A 532 3.48 18.29 -8.76
N ALA A 533 3.26 17.69 -9.93
CA ALA A 533 1.98 17.06 -10.27
C ALA A 533 1.61 15.98 -9.25
N GLY A 534 0.36 16.01 -8.77
CA GLY A 534 -0.13 15.09 -7.74
C GLY A 534 0.22 15.49 -6.30
N ASN A 535 1.02 16.53 -6.10
CA ASN A 535 1.48 16.97 -4.78
C ASN A 535 0.82 18.28 -4.30
N ARG A 536 -0.18 18.83 -5.01
CA ARG A 536 -0.77 20.12 -4.62
C ARG A 536 -1.33 20.04 -3.20
N ASN A 537 -1.01 21.05 -2.40
CA ASN A 537 -1.47 21.22 -1.02
C ASN A 537 -2.64 22.21 -0.89
N THR A 538 -3.39 22.41 -1.97
CA THR A 538 -4.56 23.31 -2.03
C THR A 538 -5.82 22.63 -1.51
N GLY A 539 -6.91 23.39 -1.42
CA GLY A 539 -8.23 22.86 -1.07
C GLY A 539 -8.40 22.57 0.41
N HIS A 540 -9.57 22.02 0.76
CA HIS A 540 -10.00 21.78 2.12
C HIS A 540 -9.79 23.04 2.99
N THR A 541 -10.39 24.16 2.58
CA THR A 541 -10.32 25.43 3.30
C THR A 541 -11.37 25.53 4.41
N TYR A 542 -12.27 24.55 4.53
CA TYR A 542 -13.25 24.47 5.61
C TYR A 542 -12.57 24.53 6.98
N GLY A 543 -13.09 25.39 7.86
CA GLY A 543 -12.51 25.64 9.18
C GLY A 543 -11.35 26.66 9.19
N SER A 544 -10.93 27.22 8.06
CA SER A 544 -9.87 28.24 8.01
C SER A 544 -10.23 29.52 8.76
N ASP A 545 -11.51 29.84 8.81
CA ASP A 545 -12.05 31.09 9.37
C ASP A 545 -12.25 31.00 10.90
N LEU A 546 -12.03 29.82 11.48
CA LEU A 546 -12.01 29.64 12.93
C LEU A 546 -10.86 30.45 13.54
N SER A 547 -11.07 30.99 14.74
CA SER A 547 -9.98 31.58 15.51
C SER A 547 -8.92 30.54 15.86
N ASP A 548 -7.69 30.97 16.11
CA ASP A 548 -6.59 30.08 16.51
C ASP A 548 -6.91 29.28 17.78
N ALA A 549 -7.65 29.87 18.72
CA ALA A 549 -8.12 29.17 19.92
C ALA A 549 -9.11 28.05 19.56
N GLN A 550 -10.10 28.33 18.71
CA GLN A 550 -11.05 27.31 18.24
C GLN A 550 -10.36 26.19 17.46
N LYS A 551 -9.34 26.51 16.65
CA LYS A 551 -8.53 25.51 15.93
C LYS A 551 -7.78 24.61 16.89
N ARG A 552 -7.18 25.16 17.96
CA ARG A 552 -6.51 24.37 19.01
C ARG A 552 -7.46 23.46 19.76
N ASP A 553 -8.62 23.98 20.17
CA ASP A 553 -9.66 23.18 20.83
C ASP A 553 -10.16 22.05 19.89
N LEU A 554 -10.39 22.36 18.61
CA LEU A 554 -10.79 21.37 17.60
C LEU A 554 -9.73 20.28 17.39
N ILE A 555 -8.44 20.64 17.36
CA ILE A 555 -7.34 19.68 17.29
C ILE A 555 -7.32 18.79 18.54
N GLU A 556 -7.54 19.35 19.73
CA GLU A 556 -7.60 18.58 20.96
C GLU A 556 -8.76 17.58 20.94
N TYR A 557 -9.93 17.98 20.44
CA TYR A 557 -11.04 17.07 20.19
C TYR A 557 -10.67 15.97 19.18
N MET A 558 -10.00 16.29 18.07
CA MET A 558 -9.57 15.30 17.09
C MET A 558 -8.55 14.28 17.64
N LYS A 559 -7.71 14.67 18.61
CA LYS A 559 -6.84 13.71 19.33
C LYS A 559 -7.67 12.67 20.10
N SER A 560 -8.87 13.04 20.57
CA SER A 560 -9.72 12.16 21.36
C SER A 560 -10.53 11.13 20.55
N LEU A 561 -10.55 11.24 19.21
CA LEU A 561 -11.38 10.45 18.29
C LEU A 561 -10.89 9.04 17.99
#